data_AF-A0A2Z4LLQ8-F1
#
_entry.id   AF-A0A2Z4LLQ8-F1
#
_cell.length_a   1.000
_cell.length_b   1.000
_cell.length_c   1.000
_cell.angle_alpha   90.00
_cell.angle_beta   90.00
_cell.angle_gamma   90.00
#
_symmetry.space_group_name_H-M   'P 1'
#
loop_
_entity.id
_entity.type
_entity.pdbx_description
1 polymer ?
#
loop_
_entity_poly.entity_id
_entity_poly.type
_entity_poly.pdbx_seq_one_letter_code
_entity_poly.pdbx_strand_id
1 'polypeptide(L)'
;MKRRKLELSILKKPEIKSLWFWIFVMIIILLGFILLAYMGIVLKNNYENASALEKINDTLITSLIGIVIGLGLVIFTFICLNVTKKLSIKDFFDYYCYLHSLRNQSKLILMKDKRIVDFYTTKNNLTRTEFIDVLANIFGYQKSSLEYKNLVNEVVADFAKHLHSEVKIEALKKQAIHRAIWLQLVIPFSVNIILIILITIYNLDRDSLKALSRFLIILINMIFVISTSLFVYEIVMAKKIKDIKSYNDHHFLSFNNYKFKNLNSNWVIAY
;
A
#
# COMPACT_ATOMS: atom_id res chain seq x y z
N MET A 1 -8.02 -28.68 4.37
CA MET A 1 -7.66 -27.73 3.29
C MET A 1 -8.83 -26.87 2.77
N LYS A 2 -10.03 -27.41 2.50
CA LYS A 2 -11.22 -26.60 2.11
C LYS A 2 -11.72 -25.67 3.25
N ARG A 3 -11.72 -26.17 4.50
CA ARG A 3 -12.19 -25.43 5.69
C ARG A 3 -11.31 -24.21 6.04
N ARG A 4 -10.00 -24.39 6.13
CA ARG A 4 -9.01 -23.29 6.29
C ARG A 4 -9.17 -22.15 5.28
N LYS A 5 -9.39 -22.46 4.00
CA LYS A 5 -9.60 -21.44 2.97
C LYS A 5 -10.87 -20.62 3.23
N LEU A 6 -11.91 -21.26 3.77
CA LEU A 6 -13.18 -20.64 4.13
C LEU A 6 -13.03 -19.81 5.43
N GLU A 7 -12.33 -20.31 6.44
CA GLU A 7 -12.03 -19.56 7.66
C GLU A 7 -11.20 -18.30 7.38
N LEU A 8 -10.14 -18.42 6.57
CA LEU A 8 -9.36 -17.27 6.13
C LEU A 8 -10.18 -16.29 5.27
N SER A 9 -11.15 -16.77 4.47
CA SER A 9 -12.00 -15.87 3.68
C SER A 9 -12.95 -15.07 4.57
N ILE A 10 -13.50 -15.68 5.64
CA ILE A 10 -14.30 -15.00 6.66
C ILE A 10 -13.49 -13.90 7.36
N LEU A 11 -12.25 -14.19 7.75
CA LEU A 11 -11.35 -13.23 8.41
C LEU A 11 -10.91 -12.08 7.48
N LYS A 12 -10.75 -12.37 6.19
CA LYS A 12 -10.37 -11.36 5.19
C LYS A 12 -11.52 -10.43 4.82
N LYS A 13 -12.77 -10.91 4.86
CA LYS A 13 -13.94 -10.10 4.55
C LYS A 13 -14.14 -9.07 5.68
N PRO A 14 -13.93 -7.77 5.42
CA PRO A 14 -14.20 -6.76 6.44
C PRO A 14 -15.70 -6.73 6.73
N GLU A 15 -16.07 -6.58 8.00
CA GLU A 15 -17.46 -6.38 8.41
C GLU A 15 -17.93 -4.92 8.15
N ILE A 16 -17.59 -4.39 6.97
CA ILE A 16 -17.95 -3.03 6.58
C ILE A 16 -19.08 -3.15 5.57
N LYS A 17 -20.32 -2.97 6.04
CA LYS A 17 -21.51 -2.83 5.17
C LYS A 17 -21.34 -1.72 4.09
N SER A 18 -20.38 -0.81 4.27
CA SER A 18 -20.10 0.33 3.40
C SER A 18 -18.89 0.18 2.45
N LEU A 19 -18.29 -1.00 2.26
CA LEU A 19 -17.13 -1.14 1.37
C LEU A 19 -17.47 -0.71 -0.07
N TRP A 20 -18.69 -1.03 -0.52
CA TRP A 20 -19.24 -0.56 -1.79
C TRP A 20 -19.37 0.96 -1.89
N PHE A 21 -19.78 1.62 -0.80
CA PHE A 21 -19.82 3.08 -0.75
C PHE A 21 -18.42 3.68 -0.96
N TRP A 22 -17.40 3.12 -0.32
CA TRP A 22 -16.02 3.59 -0.50
C TRP A 22 -15.48 3.32 -1.90
N ILE A 23 -15.77 2.16 -2.49
CA ILE A 23 -15.43 1.87 -3.90
C ILE A 23 -16.09 2.91 -4.82
N PHE A 24 -17.36 3.22 -4.58
CA PHE A 24 -18.10 4.19 -5.38
C PHE A 24 -17.50 5.60 -5.28
N VAL A 25 -17.18 6.07 -4.07
CA VAL A 25 -16.48 7.36 -3.85
C VAL A 25 -15.14 7.40 -4.60
N MET A 26 -14.38 6.30 -4.56
CA MET A 26 -13.09 6.19 -5.26
C MET A 26 -13.25 6.27 -6.78
N ILE A 27 -14.31 5.68 -7.35
CA ILE A 27 -14.63 5.80 -8.78
C ILE A 27 -14.97 7.25 -9.15
N ILE A 28 -15.80 7.93 -8.35
CA ILE A 28 -16.15 9.35 -8.61
C ILE A 28 -14.89 10.22 -8.62
N ILE A 29 -14.00 10.04 -7.65
CA ILE A 29 -12.74 10.80 -7.57
C ILE A 29 -11.85 10.52 -8.79
N LEU A 30 -11.75 9.25 -9.22
CA LEU A 30 -11.01 8.88 -10.44
C LEU A 30 -11.58 9.55 -11.70
N LEU A 31 -12.91 9.57 -11.86
CA LEU A 31 -13.56 10.28 -12.95
C LEU A 31 -13.29 11.79 -12.89
N GLY A 32 -13.29 12.37 -11.70
CA GLY A 32 -12.91 13.76 -11.47
C GLY A 32 -11.47 14.06 -11.89
N PHE A 33 -10.52 13.17 -11.61
CA PHE A 33 -9.13 13.32 -12.06
C PHE A 33 -8.98 13.19 -13.58
N ILE A 34 -9.71 12.28 -14.22
CA ILE A 34 -9.72 12.16 -15.69
C ILE A 34 -10.26 13.44 -16.31
N LEU A 35 -11.36 13.99 -15.77
CA LEU A 35 -11.92 15.25 -16.24
C LEU A 35 -10.94 16.41 -16.06
N LEU A 36 -10.27 16.49 -14.90
CA LEU A 36 -9.28 17.53 -14.62
C LEU A 36 -8.07 17.44 -15.56
N ALA A 37 -7.57 16.23 -15.84
CA ALA A 37 -6.52 16.02 -16.82
C ALA A 37 -6.97 16.45 -18.23
N TYR A 38 -8.18 16.07 -18.63
CA TYR A 38 -8.77 16.46 -19.91
C TYR A 38 -8.86 17.98 -20.05
N MET A 39 -9.36 18.67 -19.02
CA MET A 39 -9.40 20.14 -19.00
C MET A 39 -8.00 20.74 -19.14
N GLY A 40 -7.01 20.23 -18.41
CA GLY A 40 -5.61 20.68 -18.50
C GLY A 40 -4.96 20.49 -19.88
N ILE A 41 -5.41 19.49 -20.64
CA ILE A 41 -4.91 19.20 -21.99
C ILE A 41 -5.54 20.12 -23.03
N VAL A 42 -6.87 20.28 -23.00
CA VAL A 42 -7.66 20.89 -24.07
C VAL A 42 -7.84 22.41 -23.92
N LEU A 43 -7.82 22.94 -22.69
CA LEU A 43 -8.06 24.37 -22.48
C LEU A 43 -7.01 25.23 -23.17
N LYS A 44 -7.48 26.23 -23.93
CA LYS A 44 -6.61 27.22 -24.55
C LYS A 44 -6.16 28.25 -23.53
N ASN A 45 -4.96 28.77 -23.73
CA ASN A 45 -4.32 29.72 -22.84
C ASN A 45 -4.68 31.15 -23.26
N ASN A 46 -4.89 32.05 -22.31
CA ASN A 46 -5.22 33.45 -22.60
C ASN A 46 -4.02 34.26 -23.17
N TYR A 47 -2.81 33.71 -23.13
CA TYR A 47 -1.57 34.36 -23.59
C TYR A 47 -1.15 33.98 -25.03
N GLU A 48 -2.07 33.59 -25.91
CA GLU A 48 -1.78 33.16 -27.30
C GLU A 48 -0.89 34.14 -28.09
N ASN A 49 -0.94 35.44 -27.78
CA ASN A 49 -0.16 36.46 -28.48
C ASN A 49 1.28 36.65 -27.95
N ALA A 50 1.66 35.96 -26.87
CA ALA A 50 2.98 36.06 -26.25
C ALA A 50 3.62 34.68 -26.07
N SER A 51 4.38 34.25 -27.09
CA SER A 51 4.88 32.86 -27.23
C SER A 51 5.66 32.31 -26.03
N ALA A 52 6.46 33.14 -25.34
CA ALA A 52 7.19 32.72 -24.15
C ALA A 52 6.28 32.57 -22.91
N LEU A 53 5.37 33.53 -22.72
CA LEU A 53 4.40 33.53 -21.61
C LEU A 53 3.37 32.40 -21.75
N GLU A 54 2.95 32.10 -22.97
CA GLU A 54 2.07 30.97 -23.29
C GLU A 54 2.71 29.64 -22.84
N LYS A 55 3.96 29.38 -23.24
CA LYS A 55 4.68 28.14 -22.91
C LYS A 55 4.91 27.97 -21.41
N ILE A 56 5.30 29.05 -20.73
CA ILE A 56 5.53 29.02 -19.27
C ILE A 56 4.22 28.74 -18.53
N ASN A 57 3.15 29.47 -18.86
CA ASN A 57 1.87 29.31 -18.20
C ASN A 57 1.25 27.92 -18.45
N ASP A 58 1.34 27.40 -19.68
CA ASP A 58 0.91 26.04 -20.01
C ASP A 58 1.63 24.98 -19.18
N THR A 59 2.96 25.11 -19.07
CA THR A 59 3.79 24.16 -18.31
C THR A 59 3.46 24.22 -16.82
N LEU A 60 3.23 25.42 -16.27
CA LEU A 60 2.87 25.59 -14.86
C LEU A 60 1.50 25.00 -14.54
N ILE A 61 0.48 25.32 -15.35
CA ILE A 61 -0.89 24.83 -15.13
C ILE A 61 -0.93 23.30 -15.25
N THR A 62 -0.34 22.74 -16.31
CA THR A 62 -0.30 21.28 -16.51
C THR A 62 0.50 20.55 -15.44
N SER A 63 1.60 21.16 -14.95
CA SER A 63 2.34 20.61 -13.82
C SER A 63 1.52 20.62 -12.54
N LEU A 64 0.81 21.71 -12.25
CA LEU A 64 -0.06 21.81 -11.07
C LEU A 64 -1.18 20.76 -11.11
N ILE A 65 -1.83 20.60 -12.26
CA ILE A 65 -2.84 19.55 -12.47
C ILE A 65 -2.24 18.16 -12.25
N GLY A 66 -1.07 17.88 -12.84
CA GLY A 66 -0.36 16.61 -12.65
C GLY A 66 0.01 16.34 -11.19
N ILE A 67 0.42 17.37 -10.44
CA ILE A 67 0.72 17.25 -9.01
C ILE A 67 -0.54 16.92 -8.21
N VAL A 68 -1.64 17.63 -8.44
CA VAL A 68 -2.92 17.39 -7.74
C VAL A 68 -3.41 15.97 -7.98
N ILE A 69 -3.40 15.51 -9.23
CA ILE A 69 -3.78 14.13 -9.58
C ILE A 69 -2.81 13.14 -8.93
N GLY A 70 -1.51 13.40 -8.98
CA GLY A 70 -0.48 12.57 -8.35
C GLY A 70 -0.70 12.40 -6.85
N LEU A 71 -0.95 13.49 -6.12
CA LEU A 71 -1.26 13.47 -4.68
C LEU A 71 -2.52 12.66 -4.40
N GLY A 72 -3.55 12.82 -5.22
CA GLY A 72 -4.74 11.99 -5.17
C GLY A 72 -4.40 10.51 -5.30
N LEU A 73 -3.69 10.13 -6.35
CA LEU A 73 -3.29 8.75 -6.61
C LEU A 73 -2.43 8.13 -5.50
N VAL A 74 -1.61 8.91 -4.79
CA VAL A 74 -0.88 8.41 -3.61
C VAL A 74 -1.84 7.81 -2.59
N ILE A 75 -2.97 8.46 -2.30
CA ILE A 75 -3.99 7.93 -1.39
C ILE A 75 -4.55 6.60 -1.90
N PHE A 76 -4.85 6.52 -3.21
CA PHE A 76 -5.32 5.28 -3.84
C PHE A 76 -4.28 4.17 -3.71
N THR A 77 -3.01 4.47 -3.92
CA THR A 77 -1.91 3.50 -3.82
C THR A 77 -1.83 2.91 -2.41
N PHE A 78 -2.00 3.70 -1.35
CA PHE A 78 -2.06 3.21 0.03
C PHE A 78 -3.32 2.35 0.31
N ILE A 79 -4.47 2.73 -0.21
CA ILE A 79 -5.71 1.94 -0.05
C ILE A 79 -5.53 0.58 -0.76
N CYS A 80 -5.10 0.59 -2.01
CA CYS A 80 -4.86 -0.61 -2.81
C CYS A 80 -3.81 -1.53 -2.17
N LEU A 81 -2.71 -0.98 -1.65
CA LEU A 81 -1.68 -1.77 -0.96
C LEU A 81 -2.28 -2.61 0.16
N ASN A 82 -3.10 -2.00 1.01
CA ASN A 82 -3.68 -2.67 2.15
C ASN A 82 -4.71 -3.73 1.72
N VAL A 83 -5.52 -3.46 0.69
CA VAL A 83 -6.46 -4.45 0.13
C VAL A 83 -5.70 -5.64 -0.44
N THR A 84 -4.70 -5.40 -1.30
CA THR A 84 -3.88 -6.44 -1.91
C THR A 84 -3.19 -7.28 -0.84
N LYS A 85 -2.61 -6.65 0.20
CA LYS A 85 -1.98 -7.38 1.30
C LYS A 85 -2.94 -8.25 2.09
N LYS A 86 -4.14 -7.73 2.39
CA LYS A 86 -5.18 -8.51 3.07
C LYS A 86 -5.60 -9.73 2.23
N LEU A 87 -5.74 -9.56 0.92
CA LEU A 87 -6.06 -10.64 0.00
C LEU A 87 -4.95 -11.70 -0.05
N SER A 88 -3.68 -11.28 0.02
CA SER A 88 -2.52 -12.16 -0.10
C SER A 88 -2.12 -12.93 1.18
N ILE A 89 -2.81 -12.74 2.31
CA ILE A 89 -2.61 -13.52 3.56
C ILE A 89 -2.87 -15.01 3.28
N LYS A 90 -1.95 -15.91 3.63
CA LYS A 90 -2.09 -17.34 3.31
C LYS A 90 -2.32 -18.23 4.54
N ASP A 91 -2.02 -17.70 5.72
CA ASP A 91 -2.05 -18.47 6.95
C ASP A 91 -2.45 -17.61 8.16
N PHE A 92 -2.67 -18.25 9.31
CA PHE A 92 -3.14 -17.54 10.50
C PHE A 92 -2.06 -16.64 11.12
N PHE A 93 -0.78 -16.94 10.91
CA PHE A 93 0.32 -16.11 11.39
C PHE A 93 0.50 -14.83 10.57
N ASP A 94 0.38 -14.92 9.24
CA ASP A 94 0.28 -13.78 8.33
C ASP A 94 -0.86 -12.86 8.78
N TYR A 95 -2.03 -13.44 9.13
CA TYR A 95 -3.17 -12.69 9.61
C TYR A 95 -2.89 -11.98 10.94
N TYR A 96 -2.25 -12.68 11.88
CA TYR A 96 -1.81 -12.11 13.16
C TYR A 96 -0.86 -10.91 12.94
N CYS A 97 0.16 -11.06 12.10
CA CYS A 97 1.11 -9.99 11.80
C CYS A 97 0.43 -8.82 11.06
N TYR A 98 -0.50 -9.11 10.15
CA TYR A 98 -1.31 -8.07 9.50
C TYR A 98 -2.09 -7.25 10.52
N LEU A 99 -2.83 -7.91 11.43
CA LEU A 99 -3.59 -7.25 12.50
C LEU A 99 -2.67 -6.43 13.41
N HIS A 100 -1.51 -6.98 13.77
CA HIS A 100 -0.52 -6.29 14.58
C HIS A 100 -0.04 -5.00 13.92
N SER A 101 0.27 -5.06 12.62
CA SER A 101 0.70 -3.87 11.86
C SER A 101 -0.37 -2.76 11.84
N LEU A 102 -1.66 -3.09 12.05
CA LEU A 102 -2.76 -2.13 12.10
C LEU A 102 -2.87 -1.37 13.44
N ARG A 103 -2.12 -1.75 14.47
CA ARG A 103 -2.08 -1.04 15.76
C ARG A 103 -1.47 0.35 15.65
N ASN A 104 -0.67 0.61 14.62
CA ASN A 104 -0.11 1.93 14.36
C ASN A 104 -1.22 2.97 14.17
N GLN A 105 -1.20 4.05 14.98
CA GLN A 105 -2.24 5.07 15.06
C GLN A 105 -2.46 5.81 13.73
N SER A 106 -1.45 5.84 12.84
CA SER A 106 -1.54 6.47 11.53
C SER A 106 -2.32 5.66 10.50
N LYS A 107 -2.83 4.46 10.83
CA LYS A 107 -3.63 3.66 9.88
C LYS A 107 -5.08 4.10 9.85
N LEU A 108 -5.59 4.27 8.62
CA LEU A 108 -6.98 4.55 8.30
C LEU A 108 -7.92 3.63 9.08
N ILE A 109 -8.84 4.25 9.84
CA ILE A 109 -9.93 3.58 10.59
C ILE A 109 -10.70 2.60 9.72
N LEU A 110 -10.78 2.90 8.42
CA LEU A 110 -11.41 2.11 7.37
C LEU A 110 -10.91 0.65 7.26
N MET A 111 -9.78 0.32 7.89
CA MET A 111 -9.15 -1.00 7.82
C MET A 111 -9.23 -1.81 9.11
N LYS A 112 -9.68 -1.19 10.21
CA LYS A 112 -9.83 -1.86 11.49
C LYS A 112 -11.18 -2.57 11.54
N ASP A 113 -11.15 -3.88 11.82
CA ASP A 113 -12.36 -4.68 11.94
C ASP A 113 -12.97 -4.53 13.34
N LYS A 114 -14.28 -4.29 13.42
CA LYS A 114 -14.97 -4.12 14.70
C LYS A 114 -15.01 -5.41 15.52
N ARG A 115 -14.91 -6.59 14.88
CA ARG A 115 -14.91 -7.89 15.57
C ARG A 115 -13.64 -8.17 16.36
N ILE A 116 -12.58 -7.38 16.14
CA ILE A 116 -11.24 -7.64 16.68
C ILE A 116 -10.65 -6.37 17.29
N VAL A 117 -11.51 -5.52 17.89
CA VAL A 117 -11.12 -4.24 18.50
C VAL A 117 -10.07 -4.43 19.59
N ASP A 118 -10.14 -5.54 20.32
CA ASP A 118 -9.22 -5.87 21.41
C ASP A 118 -7.77 -5.94 20.90
N PHE A 119 -7.56 -6.40 19.67
CA PHE A 119 -6.23 -6.46 19.02
C PHE A 119 -5.62 -5.07 18.81
N TYR A 120 -6.45 -4.04 18.66
CA TYR A 120 -6.01 -2.67 18.37
C TYR A 120 -5.90 -1.79 19.62
N THR A 121 -6.62 -2.15 20.68
CA THR A 121 -6.80 -1.29 21.88
C THR A 121 -5.92 -1.71 23.04
N THR A 122 -5.57 -3.00 23.17
CA THR A 122 -4.61 -3.44 24.19
C THR A 122 -3.22 -2.86 23.92
N LYS A 123 -2.50 -2.49 24.99
CA LYS A 123 -1.08 -2.05 24.90
C LYS A 123 -0.12 -3.22 24.69
N ASN A 124 -0.47 -4.39 25.21
CA ASN A 124 0.33 -5.60 25.09
C ASN A 124 -0.02 -6.39 23.83
N ASN A 125 0.91 -7.24 23.39
CA ASN A 125 0.66 -8.15 22.28
C ASN A 125 -0.16 -9.32 22.79
N LEU A 126 -1.16 -9.75 22.02
CA LEU A 126 -1.89 -10.98 22.34
C LEU A 126 -0.95 -12.18 22.23
N THR A 127 -1.02 -13.03 23.23
CA THR A 127 -0.43 -14.37 23.22
C THR A 127 -1.08 -15.22 22.14
N ARG A 128 -0.44 -16.35 21.83
CA ARG A 128 -0.98 -17.28 20.82
C ARG A 128 -2.33 -17.86 21.27
N THR A 129 -2.54 -18.16 22.55
CA THR A 129 -3.85 -18.67 23.00
C THR A 129 -4.93 -17.62 22.98
N GLU A 130 -4.64 -16.39 23.41
CA GLU A 130 -5.58 -15.27 23.30
C GLU A 130 -5.99 -15.04 21.84
N PHE A 131 -5.04 -15.15 20.91
CA PHE A 131 -5.35 -15.08 19.48
C PHE A 131 -6.26 -16.22 19.01
N ILE A 132 -6.01 -17.46 19.44
CA ILE A 132 -6.86 -18.61 19.12
C ILE A 132 -8.29 -18.40 19.67
N ASP A 133 -8.42 -17.91 20.90
CA ASP A 133 -9.71 -17.64 21.53
C ASP A 133 -10.50 -16.56 20.75
N VAL A 134 -9.82 -15.51 20.30
CA VAL A 134 -10.44 -14.49 19.43
C VAL A 134 -10.91 -15.09 18.11
N LEU A 135 -10.08 -15.92 17.45
CA LEU A 135 -10.48 -16.59 16.21
C LEU A 135 -11.67 -17.55 16.42
N ALA A 136 -11.65 -18.32 17.50
CA ALA A 136 -12.72 -19.24 17.86
C ALA A 136 -14.04 -18.50 18.06
N ASN A 137 -14.01 -17.34 18.73
CA ASN A 137 -15.19 -16.48 18.90
C ASN A 137 -15.75 -15.97 17.56
N ILE A 138 -14.87 -15.54 16.64
CA ILE A 138 -15.30 -15.09 15.29
C ILE A 138 -15.97 -16.22 14.50
N PHE A 139 -15.48 -17.45 14.65
CA PHE A 139 -16.04 -18.63 13.96
C PHE A 139 -17.20 -19.30 14.71
N GLY A 140 -17.49 -18.89 15.95
CA GLY A 140 -18.50 -19.52 16.80
C GLY A 140 -18.13 -20.93 17.28
N TYR A 141 -16.83 -21.21 17.44
CA TYR A 141 -16.34 -22.53 17.89
C TYR A 141 -16.32 -22.63 19.42
N GLN A 142 -16.84 -23.73 19.95
CA GLN A 142 -16.76 -24.02 21.39
C GLN A 142 -15.43 -24.68 21.74
N LYS A 143 -14.85 -24.36 22.91
CA LYS A 143 -13.55 -24.92 23.35
C LYS A 143 -13.52 -26.46 23.41
N SER A 144 -14.67 -27.10 23.63
CA SER A 144 -14.81 -28.56 23.67
C SER A 144 -14.88 -29.22 22.28
N SER A 145 -15.10 -28.44 21.22
CA SER A 145 -15.44 -28.97 19.91
C SER A 145 -14.20 -29.44 19.13
N LEU A 146 -14.41 -30.32 18.14
CA LEU A 146 -13.34 -30.81 17.27
C LEU A 146 -12.75 -29.67 16.42
N GLU A 147 -13.59 -28.71 16.04
CA GLU A 147 -13.24 -27.49 15.33
C GLU A 147 -12.21 -26.67 16.06
N TYR A 148 -12.42 -26.44 17.36
CA TYR A 148 -11.49 -25.70 18.19
C TYR A 148 -10.14 -26.41 18.28
N LYS A 149 -10.15 -27.74 18.51
CA LYS A 149 -8.90 -28.54 18.52
C LYS A 149 -8.14 -28.45 17.19
N ASN A 150 -8.86 -28.50 16.07
CA ASN A 150 -8.27 -28.35 14.74
C ASN A 150 -7.70 -26.94 14.54
N LEU A 151 -8.41 -25.89 14.96
CA LEU A 151 -7.95 -24.50 14.91
C LEU A 151 -6.66 -24.32 15.71
N VAL A 152 -6.60 -24.87 16.93
CA VAL A 152 -5.38 -24.85 17.77
C VAL A 152 -4.21 -25.47 17.02
N ASN A 153 -4.39 -26.67 16.46
CA ASN A 153 -3.33 -27.36 15.73
C ASN A 153 -2.87 -26.59 14.49
N GLU A 154 -3.81 -26.02 13.72
CA GLU A 154 -3.49 -25.24 12.52
C GLU A 154 -2.74 -23.95 12.86
N VAL A 155 -3.18 -23.22 13.89
CA VAL A 155 -2.51 -21.98 14.35
C VAL A 155 -1.12 -22.31 14.88
N VAL A 156 -0.96 -23.34 15.71
CA VAL A 156 0.35 -23.74 16.24
C VAL A 156 1.29 -24.15 15.12
N ALA A 157 0.82 -24.92 14.13
CA ALA A 157 1.63 -25.33 12.98
C ALA A 157 2.05 -24.13 12.11
N ASP A 158 1.13 -23.19 11.85
CA ASP A 158 1.45 -21.98 11.09
C ASP A 158 2.49 -21.12 11.84
N PHE A 159 2.36 -20.93 13.16
CA PHE A 159 3.36 -20.19 13.95
C PHE A 159 4.73 -20.86 13.96
N ALA A 160 4.77 -22.19 14.08
CA ALA A 160 6.01 -22.98 14.06
C ALA A 160 6.72 -22.89 12.71
N LYS A 161 5.96 -22.84 11.60
CA LYS A 161 6.52 -22.69 10.25
C LYS A 161 7.31 -21.39 10.07
N HIS A 162 6.92 -20.33 10.77
CA HIS A 162 7.58 -19.02 10.75
C HIS A 162 8.58 -18.84 11.90
N LEU A 163 8.88 -19.90 12.66
CA LEU A 163 9.88 -19.92 13.71
C LEU A 163 11.26 -20.17 13.06
N HIS A 164 11.86 -19.12 12.50
CA HIS A 164 13.17 -19.20 11.85
C HIS A 164 14.30 -18.80 12.80
N SER A 165 15.49 -19.40 12.62
CA SER A 165 16.71 -18.96 13.29
C SER A 165 17.14 -17.56 12.82
N GLU A 166 17.86 -16.86 13.68
CA GLU A 166 18.29 -15.45 13.64
C GLU A 166 18.04 -14.69 12.32
N VAL A 167 17.01 -13.85 12.35
CA VAL A 167 16.76 -12.89 11.29
C VAL A 167 17.78 -11.75 11.39
N LYS A 168 18.69 -11.64 10.42
CA LYS A 168 19.65 -10.53 10.33
C LYS A 168 18.96 -9.22 9.92
N ILE A 169 18.47 -8.47 10.90
CA ILE A 169 17.70 -7.22 10.71
C ILE A 169 18.42 -6.20 9.83
N GLU A 170 19.74 -6.00 10.03
CA GLU A 170 20.51 -5.04 9.25
C GLU A 170 20.60 -5.40 7.76
N ALA A 171 20.74 -6.69 7.44
CA ALA A 171 20.74 -7.16 6.06
C ALA A 171 19.39 -6.91 5.38
N LEU A 172 18.29 -7.15 6.10
CA LEU A 172 16.94 -6.91 5.60
C LEU A 172 16.64 -5.42 5.41
N LYS A 173 17.10 -4.58 6.33
CA LYS A 173 16.99 -3.13 6.23
C LYS A 173 17.74 -2.59 5.03
N LYS A 174 18.98 -3.04 4.80
CA LYS A 174 19.77 -2.68 3.62
C LYS A 174 19.08 -3.11 2.32
N GLN A 175 18.53 -4.33 2.29
CA GLN A 175 17.78 -4.81 1.13
C GLN A 175 16.52 -3.98 0.86
N ALA A 176 15.78 -3.61 1.92
CA ALA A 176 14.58 -2.78 1.81
C ALA A 176 14.90 -1.39 1.23
N ILE A 177 15.94 -0.73 1.75
CA ILE A 177 16.42 0.56 1.24
C ILE A 177 16.86 0.45 -0.21
N HIS A 178 17.65 -0.58 -0.55
CA HIS A 178 18.14 -0.78 -1.91
C HIS A 178 16.99 -0.94 -2.92
N ARG A 179 15.95 -1.72 -2.56
CA ARG A 179 14.76 -1.88 -3.40
C ARG A 179 13.97 -0.58 -3.54
N ALA A 180 13.82 0.19 -2.47
CA ALA A 180 13.16 1.50 -2.52
C ALA A 180 13.89 2.43 -3.50
N ILE A 181 15.22 2.51 -3.42
CA ILE A 181 16.03 3.33 -4.33
C ILE A 181 15.80 2.92 -5.79
N TRP A 182 15.92 1.64 -6.13
CA TRP A 182 15.77 1.21 -7.52
C TRP A 182 14.34 1.39 -8.05
N LEU A 183 13.35 0.91 -7.30
CA LEU A 183 11.97 0.83 -7.79
C LEU A 183 11.21 2.16 -7.70
N GLN A 184 11.56 3.03 -6.75
CA GLN A 184 10.81 4.27 -6.50
C GLN A 184 11.60 5.52 -6.81
N LEU A 185 12.92 5.43 -7.03
CA LEU A 185 13.74 6.57 -7.45
C LEU A 185 14.30 6.33 -8.85
N VAL A 186 15.22 5.37 -9.02
CA VAL A 186 15.99 5.23 -10.27
C VAL A 186 15.10 4.95 -11.46
N ILE A 187 14.23 3.92 -11.40
CA ILE A 187 13.36 3.56 -12.53
C ILE A 187 12.38 4.70 -12.88
N PRO A 188 11.61 5.27 -11.94
CA PRO A 188 10.71 6.39 -12.25
C PRO A 188 11.42 7.63 -12.81
N PHE A 189 12.60 7.97 -12.30
CA PHE A 189 13.38 9.08 -12.84
C PHE A 189 13.85 8.82 -14.27
N SER A 190 14.32 7.60 -14.57
CA SER A 190 14.68 7.22 -15.94
C SER A 190 13.49 7.33 -16.90
N VAL A 191 12.29 6.90 -16.47
CA VAL A 191 11.07 7.08 -17.27
C VAL A 191 10.78 8.56 -17.50
N ASN A 192 10.85 9.40 -16.46
CA ASN A 192 10.64 10.84 -16.61
C ASN A 192 11.65 11.49 -17.57
N ILE A 193 12.93 11.10 -17.53
CA ILE A 193 13.94 11.59 -18.48
C ILE A 193 13.56 11.23 -19.92
N ILE A 194 13.13 9.98 -20.18
CA ILE A 194 12.68 9.55 -21.50
C ILE A 194 11.49 10.40 -21.97
N LEU A 195 10.52 10.66 -21.09
CA LEU A 195 9.34 11.47 -21.43
C LEU A 195 9.72 12.93 -21.74
N ILE A 196 10.69 13.51 -21.02
CA ILE A 196 11.20 14.87 -21.30
C ILE A 196 11.88 14.92 -22.68
N ILE A 197 12.68 13.91 -23.02
CA ILE A 197 13.30 13.80 -24.35
C ILE A 197 12.22 13.73 -25.44
N LEU A 198 11.18 12.92 -25.24
CA LEU A 198 10.05 12.83 -26.19
C LEU A 198 9.37 14.19 -26.37
N ILE A 199 9.05 14.92 -25.29
CA ILE A 199 8.47 16.27 -25.38
C ILE A 199 9.37 17.20 -26.20
N THR A 200 10.69 17.12 -25.99
CA THR A 200 11.66 18.00 -26.66
C THR A 200 11.72 17.71 -28.16
N ILE A 201 11.74 16.43 -28.55
CA ILE A 201 11.75 16.02 -29.95
C ILE A 201 10.44 16.43 -30.64
N TYR A 202 9.29 16.17 -30.02
CA TYR A 202 7.98 16.47 -30.61
C TYR A 202 7.70 17.98 -30.75
N ASN A 203 8.31 18.82 -29.94
CA ASN A 203 8.17 20.28 -30.02
C ASN A 203 9.14 20.93 -31.02
N LEU A 204 10.08 20.18 -31.61
CA LEU A 204 10.96 20.68 -32.68
C LEU A 204 10.27 20.68 -34.05
N ASP A 205 9.29 19.79 -34.28
CA ASP A 205 8.45 19.81 -35.47
C ASP A 205 7.38 20.90 -35.37
N ARG A 206 7.26 21.72 -36.43
CA ARG A 206 6.44 22.95 -36.45
C ARG A 206 4.92 22.70 -36.33
N ASP A 207 4.47 21.46 -36.56
CA ASP A 207 3.09 21.01 -36.38
C ASP A 207 2.88 20.30 -35.02
N SER A 208 3.44 20.87 -33.95
CA SER A 208 3.43 20.26 -32.62
C SER A 208 2.00 20.08 -32.08
N LEU A 209 1.63 18.84 -31.75
CA LEU A 209 0.42 18.52 -30.98
C LEU A 209 0.57 19.04 -29.54
N LYS A 210 0.19 20.32 -29.30
CA LYS A 210 0.21 20.95 -27.96
C LYS A 210 -0.50 20.11 -26.88
N ALA A 211 -1.57 19.41 -27.27
CA ALA A 211 -2.30 18.51 -26.37
C ALA A 211 -1.43 17.33 -25.87
N LEU A 212 -0.57 16.77 -26.75
CA LEU A 212 0.29 15.65 -26.40
C LEU A 212 1.39 16.10 -25.42
N SER A 213 2.04 17.24 -25.66
CA SER A 213 3.06 17.75 -24.74
C SER A 213 2.49 18.07 -23.35
N ARG A 214 1.30 18.69 -23.30
CA ARG A 214 0.57 18.93 -22.04
C ARG A 214 0.22 17.64 -21.31
N PHE A 215 -0.24 16.61 -22.02
CA PHE A 215 -0.49 15.28 -21.44
C PHE A 215 0.78 14.65 -20.85
N LEU A 216 1.90 14.70 -21.59
CA LEU A 216 3.18 14.16 -21.12
C LEU A 216 3.71 14.90 -19.89
N ILE A 217 3.53 16.24 -19.80
CA ILE A 217 3.87 17.03 -18.61
C ILE A 217 3.04 16.58 -17.40
N ILE A 218 1.73 16.40 -17.56
CA ILE A 218 0.85 15.88 -16.50
C ILE A 218 1.36 14.51 -16.03
N LEU A 219 1.68 13.61 -16.96
CA LEU A 219 2.13 12.26 -16.65
C LEU A 219 3.49 12.24 -15.93
N ILE A 220 4.46 13.07 -16.33
CA ILE A 220 5.75 13.24 -15.65
C ILE A 220 5.54 13.66 -14.20
N ASN A 221 4.69 14.68 -13.98
CA ASN A 221 4.41 15.19 -12.64
C ASN A 221 3.69 14.16 -11.77
N MET A 222 2.73 13.42 -12.33
CA MET A 222 2.08 12.30 -11.64
C MET A 222 3.08 11.23 -11.20
N ILE A 223 3.95 10.77 -12.11
CA ILE A 223 4.99 9.76 -11.82
C ILE A 223 5.92 10.29 -10.73
N PHE A 224 6.39 11.53 -10.85
CA PHE A 224 7.31 12.16 -9.91
C PHE A 224 6.73 12.25 -8.50
N VAL A 225 5.47 12.69 -8.37
CA VAL A 225 4.80 12.83 -7.07
C VAL A 225 4.58 11.48 -6.42
N ILE A 226 4.08 10.49 -7.18
CA ILE A 226 3.86 9.13 -6.66
C ILE A 226 5.19 8.52 -6.23
N SER A 227 6.20 8.55 -7.09
CA SER A 227 7.50 7.92 -6.85
C SER A 227 8.21 8.52 -5.63
N THR A 228 8.24 9.85 -5.52
CA THR A 228 8.83 10.57 -4.38
C THR A 228 8.07 10.27 -3.09
N SER A 229 6.74 10.28 -3.12
CA SER A 229 5.93 10.01 -1.92
C SER A 229 6.14 8.59 -1.41
N LEU A 230 6.16 7.60 -2.30
CA LEU A 230 6.41 6.21 -1.95
C LEU A 230 7.84 6.00 -1.47
N PHE A 231 8.82 6.65 -2.09
CA PHE A 231 10.22 6.59 -1.68
C PHE A 231 10.41 7.13 -0.27
N VAL A 232 9.92 8.33 0.02
CA VAL A 232 10.01 8.93 1.36
C VAL A 232 9.35 8.03 2.39
N TYR A 233 8.16 7.50 2.09
CA TYR A 233 7.46 6.57 2.96
C TYR A 233 8.27 5.30 3.26
N GLU A 234 8.81 4.63 2.23
CA GLU A 234 9.62 3.41 2.42
C GLU A 234 10.87 3.68 3.25
N ILE A 235 11.58 4.78 3.01
CA ILE A 235 12.79 5.11 3.76
C ILE A 235 12.45 5.40 5.23
N VAL A 236 11.37 6.13 5.50
CA VAL A 236 10.91 6.39 6.87
C VAL A 236 10.53 5.10 7.57
N MET A 237 9.83 4.19 6.89
CA MET A 237 9.43 2.91 7.49
C MET A 237 10.63 1.96 7.68
N ALA A 238 11.56 1.90 6.73
CA ALA A 238 12.78 1.11 6.85
C ALA A 238 13.68 1.58 8.01
N LYS A 239 13.73 2.89 8.27
CA LYS A 239 14.44 3.46 9.43
C LYS A 239 13.82 3.04 10.77
N LYS A 240 12.52 2.74 10.82
CA LYS A 240 11.82 2.29 12.03
C LYS A 240 12.03 0.81 12.37
N ILE A 241 12.64 0.03 11.48
CA ILE A 241 12.99 -1.37 11.75
C ILE A 241 14.12 -1.41 12.79
N LYS A 242 13.82 -1.99 13.96
CA LYS A 242 14.77 -2.17 15.08
C LYS A 242 14.91 -3.64 15.49
N ASP A 243 13.85 -4.42 15.33
CA ASP A 243 13.70 -5.79 15.80
C ASP A 243 12.79 -6.60 14.86
N ILE A 244 12.58 -7.88 15.15
CA ILE A 244 11.74 -8.77 14.35
C ILE A 244 10.28 -8.27 14.28
N LYS A 245 9.77 -7.69 15.37
CA LYS A 245 8.41 -7.18 15.46
C LYS A 245 8.18 -6.02 14.49
N SER A 246 9.02 -5.00 14.58
CA SER A 246 9.02 -3.84 13.69
C SER A 246 9.36 -4.21 12.24
N TYR A 247 10.13 -5.29 12.02
CA TYR A 247 10.33 -5.86 10.69
C TYR A 247 9.03 -6.46 10.11
N ASN A 248 8.30 -7.27 10.87
CA ASN A 248 7.02 -7.82 10.44
C ASN A 248 6.02 -6.68 10.15
N ASP A 249 5.99 -5.64 10.98
CA ASP A 249 5.16 -4.45 10.72
C ASP A 249 5.56 -3.78 9.40
N HIS A 250 6.85 -3.54 9.20
CA HIS A 250 7.38 -2.99 7.95
C HIS A 250 7.01 -3.85 6.73
N HIS A 251 7.06 -5.17 6.85
CA HIS A 251 6.66 -6.09 5.77
C HIS A 251 5.21 -5.87 5.34
N PHE A 252 4.29 -5.76 6.30
CA PHE A 252 2.88 -5.44 6.03
C PHE A 252 2.63 -3.97 5.69
N LEU A 253 3.59 -3.09 5.86
CA LEU A 253 3.51 -1.66 5.52
C LEU A 253 4.21 -1.29 4.20
N SER A 254 5.17 -2.07 3.73
CA SER A 254 6.03 -1.75 2.58
C SER A 254 5.43 -2.15 1.22
N PHE A 255 5.55 -1.29 0.21
CA PHE A 255 5.17 -1.55 -1.17
C PHE A 255 6.05 -2.62 -1.85
N ASN A 256 7.32 -2.71 -1.46
CA ASN A 256 8.34 -3.44 -2.22
C ASN A 256 8.94 -4.66 -1.50
N ASN A 257 8.65 -4.82 -0.21
CA ASN A 257 9.27 -5.83 0.65
C ASN A 257 8.32 -6.96 1.09
N TYR A 258 7.18 -7.10 0.42
CA TYR A 258 6.23 -8.17 0.67
C TYR A 258 6.75 -9.52 0.13
N LYS A 259 7.39 -10.34 0.99
CA LYS A 259 7.79 -11.72 0.67
C LYS A 259 7.48 -12.67 1.82
N PHE A 260 6.65 -13.69 1.56
CA PHE A 260 6.10 -14.65 2.54
C PHE A 260 7.13 -15.47 3.35
N LYS A 261 8.43 -15.36 3.07
CA LYS A 261 9.48 -16.17 3.73
C LYS A 261 10.25 -15.44 4.84
N ASN A 262 9.96 -14.15 5.07
CA ASN A 262 10.77 -13.35 5.98
C ASN A 262 10.04 -13.01 7.29
N LEU A 263 8.76 -13.34 7.41
CA LEU A 263 8.03 -13.14 8.66
C LEU A 263 8.57 -14.11 9.71
N ASN A 264 8.65 -13.64 10.95
CA ASN A 264 9.17 -14.46 12.03
C ASN A 264 8.34 -14.32 13.31
N SER A 265 8.03 -15.46 13.94
CA SER A 265 7.12 -15.60 15.09
C SER A 265 7.82 -15.60 16.46
N ASN A 266 9.16 -15.54 16.52
CA ASN A 266 9.96 -15.68 17.75
C ASN A 266 9.61 -14.68 18.87
N TRP A 267 8.94 -13.57 18.55
CA TRP A 267 8.55 -12.55 19.53
C TRP A 267 7.16 -12.77 20.13
N VAL A 268 6.39 -13.74 19.63
CA VAL A 268 5.04 -14.03 20.13
C VAL A 268 5.10 -15.07 21.24
N ILE A 269 4.52 -14.74 22.39
CA ILE A 269 4.49 -15.62 23.56
C ILE A 269 3.55 -16.80 23.30
N ALA A 270 4.01 -18.00 23.67
CA ALA A 270 3.37 -19.26 23.35
C ALA A 270 2.13 -19.61 24.21
N TYR A 271 1.97 -18.95 25.37
CA TYR A 271 1.01 -19.33 26.41
C TYR A 271 -0.43 -19.14 26.00
#